data_AF-A0A2M8VR21-F1
#
_entry.id   AF-A0A2M8VR21-F1
#
_cell.length_a   1.000
_cell.length_b   1.000
_cell.length_c   1.000
_cell.angle_alpha   90.00
_cell.angle_beta   90.00
_cell.angle_gamma   90.00
#
_symmetry.space_group_name_H-M   'P 1'
#
loop_
_entity.id
_entity.type
_entity.pdbx_description
1 polymer ?
#
loop_
_entity_poly.entity_id
_entity_poly.type
_entity_poly.pdbx_seq_one_letter_code
_entity_poly.pdbx_strand_id
1 'polypeptide(L)' 'MDTTLTVVLGIVAMLLPIVVGRLVWKRFDQYFGKNDEAYMDTLEYFLKKLGFTILIAFIVLWIGMSLVFSGSPTY' A
#
# COMPACT_ATOMS: atom_id res chain seq x y z
N MET A 1 -8.29 -14.24 -20.01
CA MET A 1 -7.92 -14.88 -18.73
C MET A 1 -9.04 -15.81 -18.31
N ASP A 2 -8.73 -16.92 -17.62
CA ASP A 2 -9.74 -17.71 -16.93
C ASP A 2 -10.39 -16.83 -15.85
N THR A 3 -11.72 -16.79 -15.79
CA THR A 3 -12.47 -16.00 -14.79
C THR A 3 -12.03 -16.32 -13.37
N THR A 4 -11.65 -17.57 -13.10
CA THR A 4 -11.10 -18.02 -11.82
C THR A 4 -9.81 -17.27 -11.48
N LEU A 5 -8.91 -17.10 -12.45
CA LEU A 5 -7.61 -16.46 -12.25
C LEU A 5 -7.77 -14.95 -12.02
N THR A 6 -8.69 -14.29 -12.73
CA THR A 6 -9.02 -12.87 -12.51
C THR A 6 -9.58 -12.64 -11.10
N VAL A 7 -10.47 -13.53 -10.62
CA VAL A 7 -11.03 -13.43 -9.26
C VAL A 7 -9.94 -13.59 -8.19
N VAL A 8 -9.06 -14.59 -8.34
CA VAL A 8 -7.94 -14.80 -7.39
C VAL A 8 -7.00 -13.60 -7.37
N LEU A 9 -6.62 -13.07 -8.54
CA LEU A 9 -5.78 -11.87 -8.63
C LEU A 9 -6.45 -10.64 -8.02
N GLY A 10 -7.76 -10.48 -8.20
CA GLY A 10 -8.52 -9.38 -7.60
C GLY A 10 -8.48 -9.41 -6.07
N ILE A 11 -8.68 -10.59 -5.47
CA ILE A 11 -8.59 -10.77 -4.02
C ILE A 11 -7.17 -10.43 -3.52
N VAL A 12 -6.15 -10.96 -4.20
CA VAL A 12 -4.74 -10.69 -3.84
C VAL A 12 -4.41 -9.20 -3.95
N ALA A 13 -4.88 -8.53 -5.02
CA ALA A 13 -4.69 -7.10 -5.25
C ALA A 13 -5.38 -6.23 -4.19
N MET A 14 -6.51 -6.67 -3.63
CA MET A 14 -7.18 -5.95 -2.53
C MET A 14 -6.51 -6.18 -1.17
N LEU A 15 -5.94 -7.37 -0.92
CA LEU A 15 -5.29 -7.69 0.35
C LEU A 15 -3.86 -7.15 0.47
N LEU A 16 -3.12 -7.11 -0.64
CA LEU A 16 -1.73 -6.62 -0.70
C LEU A 16 -1.53 -5.21 -0.09
N PRO A 17 -2.35 -4.20 -0.41
CA PRO A 17 -2.23 -2.85 0.14
C PRO A 17 -2.27 -2.81 1.66
N ILE A 18 -3.05 -3.70 2.29
CA ILE A 18 -3.16 -3.78 3.76
C ILE A 18 -1.84 -4.27 4.36
N VAL A 19 -1.29 -5.35 3.79
CA VAL A 19 -0.04 -5.96 4.27
C VAL A 19 1.14 -5.02 4.03
N VAL A 20 1.24 -4.44 2.83
CA VAL A 20 2.30 -3.50 2.48
C VAL A 20 2.18 -2.21 3.28
N GLY A 21 0.98 -1.68 3.46
CA GLY A 21 0.74 -0.49 4.30
C GLY A 21 1.22 -0.71 5.73
N ARG A 22 0.95 -1.89 6.32
CA ARG A 22 1.45 -2.24 7.66
C ARG A 22 2.98 -2.35 7.71
N LEU A 23 3.61 -2.91 6.68
CA LEU A 23 5.07 -3.01 6.59
C LEU A 23 5.72 -1.64 6.47
N VAL A 24 5.17 -0.77 5.61
CA VAL A 24 5.60 0.62 5.44
C VAL A 24 5.48 1.37 6.77
N TRP A 25 4.33 1.25 7.44
CA TRP A 25 4.10 1.91 8.72
C TRP A 25 5.16 1.55 9.77
N LYS A 26 5.50 0.25 9.88
CA LYS A 26 6.53 -0.22 10.82
C LYS A 26 7.94 0.23 10.44
N ARG A 27 8.27 0.19 9.14
CA ARG A 27 9.60 0.57 8.67
C ARG A 27 9.80 2.08 8.60
N PHE A 28 8.74 2.86 8.50
CA PHE A 28 8.82 4.32 8.45
C PHE A 28 9.53 4.88 9.68
N ASP A 29 9.24 4.33 10.87
CA ASP A 29 9.88 4.73 12.12
C ASP A 29 11.38 4.44 12.12
N GLN A 30 11.81 3.35 11.48
CA GLN A 30 13.23 3.03 11.35
C GLN A 30 13.97 4.00 10.41
N TYR A 31 13.34 4.46 9.34
CA TYR A 31 13.95 5.37 8.37
C TYR A 31 13.88 6.84 8.77
N PHE A 32 12.81 7.26 9.45
CA PHE A 32 12.53 8.67 9.75
C PHE A 32 12.47 9.02 11.24
N GLY A 33 12.44 8.04 12.14
CA GLY A 33 12.26 8.26 13.58
C GLY A 33 13.45 8.92 14.28
N LYS A 34 14.64 8.98 13.66
CA LYS A 34 15.85 9.69 14.15
C LYS A 34 16.26 9.43 15.62
N ASN A 35 15.68 8.42 16.29
CA ASN A 35 15.75 8.22 17.75
C ASN A 35 15.27 9.44 18.57
N ASP A 36 14.41 10.28 18.00
CA ASP A 36 13.84 11.45 18.67
C ASP A 36 12.36 11.19 18.92
N GLU A 37 12.06 10.72 20.14
CA GLU A 37 10.71 10.37 20.56
C GLU A 37 9.78 11.60 20.60
N ALA A 38 10.32 12.79 20.90
CA ALA A 38 9.53 14.02 20.94
C ALA A 38 9.11 14.47 19.54
N TYR A 39 9.98 14.32 18.54
CA TYR A 39 9.64 14.57 17.14
C TYR A 39 8.61 13.57 16.61
N MET A 40 8.75 12.30 17.00
CA MET A 40 7.84 11.23 16.57
C MET A 40 6.39 11.40 17.08
N ASP A 41 6.20 12.09 18.20
CA ASP A 41 4.88 12.36 18.80
C ASP A 41 4.21 13.63 18.24
N THR A 42 4.85 14.30 17.27
CA THR A 42 4.27 15.51 16.64
C THR A 42 3.19 15.16 15.61
N LEU A 43 2.18 16.04 15.50
CA LEU A 43 1.12 15.91 14.50
C LEU A 43 1.68 15.90 13.07
N GLU A 44 2.73 16.69 12.80
CA GLU A 44 3.39 16.74 11.50
C GLU A 44 4.00 15.38 11.13
N TYR A 45 4.71 14.74 12.07
CA TYR A 45 5.27 13.41 11.85
C TYR A 45 4.18 12.37 11.60
N PHE A 46 3.10 12.41 12.38
CA PHE A 46 1.96 11.51 12.20
C PHE A 46 1.31 11.69 10.82
N LEU A 47 1.03 12.92 10.40
CA LEU A 47 0.48 13.24 9.08
C LEU A 47 1.40 12.77 7.95
N LYS A 48 2.72 12.94 8.11
CA LYS A 48 3.70 12.49 7.13
C LYS A 48 3.74 10.97 7.02
N LYS A 49 3.73 10.26 8.14
CA LYS A 49 3.69 8.80 8.21
C LYS A 49 2.40 8.23 7.61
N LEU A 50 1.27 8.86 7.93
CA LEU A 50 -0.05 8.49 7.40
C LEU A 50 -0.14 8.74 5.90
N GLY A 51 0.23 9.93 5.44
CA GLY A 51 0.24 10.28 4.03
C GLY A 51 1.13 9.36 3.20
N PHE A 52 2.33 9.04 3.70
CA PHE A 52 3.24 8.11 3.03
C PHE A 52 2.68 6.69 2.96
N THR A 53 2.06 6.22 4.04
CA THR A 53 1.45 4.88 4.09
C THR A 53 0.28 4.77 3.13
N ILE A 54 -0.61 5.77 3.10
CA ILE A 54 -1.74 5.81 2.16
C ILE A 54 -1.24 5.88 0.72
N LEU A 55 -0.22 6.71 0.44
CA LEU A 55 0.34 6.86 -0.90
C LEU A 55 0.91 5.52 -1.41
N ILE A 56 1.70 4.81 -0.60
CA ILE A 56 2.22 3.50 -1.01
C ILE A 56 1.10 2.48 -1.16
N ALA A 57 0.16 2.40 -0.20
CA ALA A 57 -0.97 1.48 -0.30
C ALA A 57 -1.79 1.72 -1.58
N PHE A 58 -1.99 3.00 -1.95
CA PHE A 58 -2.70 3.39 -3.15
C PHE A 58 -1.94 3.00 -4.43
N ILE A 59 -0.61 3.20 -4.48
CA ILE A 59 0.22 2.76 -5.61
C ILE A 59 0.16 1.24 -5.76
N VAL A 60 0.25 0.48 -4.67
CA VAL A 60 0.16 -0.99 -4.70
C VAL A 60 -1.21 -1.44 -5.20
N LEU A 61 -2.28 -0.81 -4.72
CA LEU A 61 -3.64 -1.08 -5.18
C LEU A 61 -3.80 -0.76 -6.65
N TRP A 62 -3.30 0.40 -7.10
CA TRP A 62 -3.30 0.78 -8.51
C TRP A 62 -2.62 -0.29 -9.37
N ILE A 63 -1.38 -0.66 -9.02
CA ILE A 63 -0.62 -1.66 -9.79
C ILE A 63 -1.35 -3.00 -9.79
N GLY A 64 -1.87 -3.43 -8.63
CA GLY A 64 -2.65 -4.66 -8.51
C GLY A 64 -3.89 -4.66 -9.41
N MET A 65 -4.67 -3.58 -9.40
CA MET A 65 -5.84 -3.44 -10.26
C MET A 65 -5.47 -3.35 -11.73
N SER A 66 -4.41 -2.60 -12.08
CA SER A 66 -3.92 -2.53 -13.46
C SER A 66 -3.54 -3.90 -14.01
N LEU A 67 -2.97 -4.78 -13.18
CA LEU A 67 -2.65 -6.16 -13.55
C LEU A 67 -3.90 -7.03 -13.72
N VAL A 68 -4.89 -6.87 -12.83
CA VAL A 68 -6.18 -7.57 -12.93
C VAL A 68 -6.91 -7.20 -14.22
N PHE A 69 -6.88 -5.93 -14.61
CA PHE A 69 -7.57 -5.42 -15.80
C PHE A 69 -6.74 -5.49 -17.09
N SER A 70 -5.41 -5.66 -17.04
CA SER A 70 -4.59 -5.72 -18.26
C SER A 70 -4.82 -6.96 -19.12
N GLY A 71 -5.47 -8.00 -18.58
CA GLY A 71 -5.83 -9.20 -19.35
C GLY A 71 -7.34 -9.35 -19.60
N SER A 72 -8.13 -8.29 -19.38
CA SER A 72 -9.51 -8.25 -19.85
C SER A 72 -9.53 -8.15 -21.38
N PRO A 73 -10.32 -8.97 -22.09
CA PRO A 73 -10.42 -8.84 -23.54
C PRO A 73 -11.01 -7.47 -23.88
N THR A 74 -10.26 -6.70 -24.65
CA THR A 74 -10.75 -5.50 -25.35
C THR A 74 -11.76 -5.98 -26.40
N TYR A 75 -13.04 -5.97 -26.05
CA TYR A 75 -14.14 -6.00 -27.02
C TYR A 75 -14.75 -4.61 -27.10
#